data_AF-A0A2V7H5I1-F1
#
_entry.id   AF-A0A2V7H5I1-F1
#
_cell.length_a   1.000
_cell.length_b   1.000
_cell.length_c   1.000
_cell.angle_alpha   90.00
_cell.angle_beta   90.00
_cell.angle_gamma   90.00
#
_symmetry.space_group_name_H-M   'P 1'
#
loop_
_entity.id
_entity.type
_entity.pdbx_description
1 polymer ?
#
loop_
_entity_poly.entity_id
_entity_poly.type
_entity_poly.pdbx_seq_one_letter_code
_entity_poly.pdbx_strand_id
1 'polypeptide(L)' 'MAEGITPDKTVVTYCQTHHRAAHTYFVSRLLGYSRVVAYAGSWAEWGNRPDLPIVR' A
#
# COMPACT_ATOMS: atom_id res chain seq x y z
N MET A 1 -2.54 0.73 18.57
CA MET A 1 -1.73 1.94 18.33
C MET A 1 -1.72 2.19 16.84
N ALA A 2 -1.63 3.43 16.37
CA ALA A 2 -1.46 3.69 14.93
C ALA A 2 0.01 3.43 14.58
N GLU A 3 0.28 2.50 13.65
CA GLU A 3 1.62 2.07 13.19
C GLU A 3 2.34 3.14 12.34
N GLY A 4 2.21 4.42 12.71
CA GLY A 4 2.86 5.54 12.01
C GLY A 4 2.23 5.91 10.65
N ILE A 5 1.03 5.40 10.33
CA ILE A 5 0.22 5.79 9.17
C ILE A 5 -0.48 7.11 9.49
N THR A 6 0.00 8.21 8.91
CA THR A 6 -0.49 9.57 9.18
C THR A 6 -0.71 10.36 7.90
N PRO A 7 -1.64 11.35 7.87
CA PRO A 7 -2.00 12.07 6.64
C PRO A 7 -0.89 12.94 6.03
N ASP A 8 0.15 13.29 6.80
CA ASP A 8 1.31 14.07 6.35
C ASP A 8 2.29 13.25 5.49
N LYS A 9 2.17 11.93 5.48
CA LYS A 9 3.05 11.02 4.73
C LYS A 9 2.40 10.55 3.43
N THR A 10 3.23 10.12 2.48
CA THR A 10 2.76 9.30 1.37
C THR A 10 2.45 7.89 1.89
N VAL A 11 1.21 7.45 1.72
CA VAL A 11 0.76 6.10 2.07
C VAL A 11 0.66 5.25 0.82
N VAL A 12 1.45 4.19 0.73
CA VAL A 12 1.39 3.23 -0.39
C VAL A 12 0.67 1.97 0.09
N THR A 13 -0.46 1.63 -0.55
CA THR A 13 -1.22 0.43 -0.20
C THR A 13 -0.93 -0.71 -1.17
N TYR A 14 -0.76 -1.93 -0.64
CA TYR A 14 -0.52 -3.14 -1.43
C TYR A 14 -1.09 -4.37 -0.72
N CYS A 15 -1.31 -5.45 -1.48
CA CYS A 15 -1.64 -6.76 -0.91
C CYS A 15 -1.01 -7.87 -1.76
N GLN A 16 -1.80 -8.81 -2.30
CA GLN A 16 -1.29 -9.78 -3.29
C GLN A 16 -1.39 -9.22 -4.72
N THR A 17 -2.59 -8.81 -5.13
CA THR A 17 -2.94 -8.30 -6.47
C THR A 17 -3.83 -7.06 -6.36
N HIS A 18 -3.56 -6.22 -5.35
CA HIS A 18 -4.30 -5.00 -5.03
C HIS A 18 -5.82 -5.10 -4.69
N HIS A 19 -6.48 -6.26 -4.77
CA HIS A 19 -7.92 -6.36 -4.43
C HIS A 19 -8.28 -5.89 -3.01
N ARG A 20 -7.55 -6.36 -2.00
CA ARG A 20 -7.80 -5.95 -0.59
C ARG A 20 -7.34 -4.52 -0.35
N ALA A 21 -6.19 -4.17 -0.93
CA ALA A 21 -5.58 -2.85 -0.77
C ALA A 21 -6.38 -1.72 -1.43
N ALA A 22 -7.22 -2.03 -2.42
CA ALA A 22 -8.14 -1.08 -3.04
C ALA A 22 -9.15 -0.52 -2.03
N HIS A 23 -9.66 -1.37 -1.12
CA HIS A 23 -10.54 -0.93 -0.05
C HIS A 23 -9.83 0.06 0.87
N THR A 24 -8.61 -0.26 1.33
CA THR A 24 -7.80 0.63 2.17
C THR A 24 -7.48 1.93 1.44
N TYR A 25 -7.08 1.86 0.17
CA TYR A 25 -6.83 3.04 -0.68
C TYR A 25 -8.05 3.98 -0.70
N PHE A 26 -9.23 3.42 -0.97
CA PHE A 26 -10.47 4.18 -1.05
C PHE A 26 -10.85 4.81 0.29
N VAL A 27 -10.83 4.04 1.38
CA VAL A 27 -11.14 4.54 2.72
C VAL A 27 -10.15 5.64 3.15
N SER A 28 -8.84 5.47 2.91
CA SER A 28 -7.85 6.49 3.25
C SER A 28 -8.10 7.81 2.52
N ARG A 29 -8.52 7.76 1.24
CA ARG A 29 -8.91 8.96 0.48
C ARG A 29 -10.13 9.66 1.10
N LEU A 30 -11.14 8.91 1.54
CA LEU A 30 -12.31 9.47 2.24
C LEU A 30 -11.94 10.10 3.59
N LEU A 31 -10.93 9.55 4.27
CA LEU A 31 -10.40 10.09 5.53
C LEU A 31 -9.47 11.29 5.35
N GLY A 32 -9.35 11.85 4.14
CA GLY A 32 -8.59 13.07 3.88
C GLY A 32 -7.09 12.85 3.71
N TYR A 33 -6.62 11.62 3.53
CA TYR A 33 -5.24 11.37 3.15
C TYR A 33 -5.02 11.86 1.72
N SER A 34 -4.31 12.96 1.57
CA SER A 34 -4.08 13.61 0.27
C SER A 34 -3.06 12.87 -0.59
N ARG A 35 -2.21 12.05 0.02
CA ARG A 35 -1.08 11.36 -0.64
C ARG A 35 -1.17 9.85 -0.50
N VAL A 36 -2.25 9.23 -0.99
CA VAL A 36 -2.40 7.77 -1.03
C VAL A 36 -2.12 7.25 -2.44
N VAL A 37 -1.31 6.20 -2.55
CA VAL A 37 -0.92 5.55 -3.80
C VAL A 37 -1.31 4.08 -3.77
N ALA A 38 -1.96 3.62 -4.84
CA ALA A 38 -2.28 2.22 -5.04
C ALA A 38 -1.12 1.51 -5.77
N TYR A 39 -0.41 0.61 -5.09
CA TYR A 39 0.58 -0.24 -5.75
C TYR A 39 -0.10 -1.48 -6.35
N ALA A 40 -0.43 -1.39 -7.64
CA ALA A 40 -1.19 -2.40 -8.37
C ALA A 40 -0.48 -3.76 -8.43
N GLY A 41 0.83 -3.77 -8.74
CA GLY A 41 1.63 -4.99 -8.84
C GLY A 41 1.70 -5.76 -7.52
N SER A 42 1.72 -5.03 -6.39
CA SER A 42 1.60 -5.63 -5.06
C SER A 42 2.64 -6.75 -4.84
N TRP A 43 2.37 -7.70 -3.95
CA TRP A 43 3.28 -8.83 -3.72
C TRP A 43 3.41 -9.76 -4.93
N ALA A 44 2.39 -9.84 -5.80
CA ALA A 44 2.48 -10.64 -7.01
C ALA A 44 3.57 -10.14 -7.98
N GLU A 45 3.86 -8.84 -8.00
CA GLU A 45 5.02 -8.31 -8.73
C GLU A 45 6.29 -8.40 -7.88
N TRP A 46 6.29 -7.81 -6.68
CA TRP A 46 7.49 -7.68 -5.85
C TRP A 46 8.08 -9.02 -5.44
N GLY A 47 7.23 -9.94 -4.96
CA GLY A 47 7.65 -11.24 -4.45
C GLY A 47 8.14 -12.21 -5.54
N ASN A 48 7.85 -11.92 -6.82
CA ASN A 48 8.31 -12.70 -7.98
C ASN A 48 9.55 -12.08 -8.66
N ARG A 49 10.06 -10.96 -8.14
CA ARG A 49 11.28 -10.31 -8.63
C ARG A 49 12.48 -10.66 -7.75
N PRO A 50 13.42 -11.50 -8.21
CA PRO A 50 14.55 -11.95 -7.39
C PRO A 50 15.57 -10.85 -7.10
N ASP A 51 15.51 -9.74 -7.85
CA ASP A 51 16.37 -8.57 -7.70
C ASP A 51 15.91 -7.58 -6.62
N LEU A 52 14.74 -7.80 -6.01
CA LEU A 52 14.18 -6.91 -5.01
C LEU A 52 14.39 -7.44 -3.58
N PRO A 53 14.64 -6.56 -2.60
CA PRO A 53 14.83 -6.97 -1.21
C PRO A 53 13.53 -7.48 -0.59
N ILE A 54 13.64 -8.51 0.25
CA ILE A 54 12.54 -9.08 1.04
C ILE A 54 13.00 -9.17 2.50
N VAL A 55 12.19 -8.66 3.42
CA VAL A 55 12.39 -8.81 4.88
C VAL A 55 11.35 -9.82 5.40
N ARG A 56 11.77 -10.72 6.29
CA ARG A 56 10.92 -11.75 6.91
C ARG A 56 10.57 -11.39 8.35
#